data_AF-A0A7Y6MAR3-F1
#
_entry.id   AF-A0A7Y6MAR3-F1
#
_cell.length_a   1.000
_cell.length_b   1.000
_cell.length_c   1.000
_cell.angle_alpha   90.00
_cell.angle_beta   90.00
_cell.angle_gamma   90.00
#
_symmetry.space_group_name_H-M   'P 1'
#
loop_
_entity.id
_entity.type
_entity.pdbx_description
1 polymer ?
#
loop_
_entity_poly.entity_id
_entity_poly.type
_entity_poly.pdbx_seq_one_letter_code
_entity_poly.pdbx_strand_id
1 'polypeptide(L)'
;MGHPSDGYDASASGIRRRAEEAREEAAHVRALRDELLGVFAREGRPMGDDVYGAELDKSFPKRREAVIAAFDAYIDELDATHEDMRLTAKNYDVARRQSEH
;
A
#
# COMPACT_ATOMS: atom_id res chain seq x y z
N MET A 1 -14.37 -26.67 -26.94
CA MET A 1 -13.32 -27.09 -26.00
C MET A 1 -12.35 -25.92 -25.90
N GLY A 2 -12.20 -25.30 -24.74
CA GLY A 2 -11.24 -24.20 -24.55
C GLY A 2 -9.81 -24.74 -24.55
N HIS A 3 -8.88 -24.04 -25.19
CA HIS A 3 -7.47 -24.42 -25.13
C HIS A 3 -6.95 -24.15 -23.72
N PRO A 4 -6.01 -24.98 -23.20
CA PRO A 4 -5.42 -24.74 -21.88
C PRO A 4 -4.79 -23.34 -21.74
N SER A 5 -4.33 -22.74 -22.85
CA SER A 5 -3.84 -21.36 -22.95
C SER A 5 -4.88 -20.31 -22.55
N ASP A 6 -6.17 -20.53 -22.84
CA ASP A 6 -7.25 -19.58 -22.52
C ASP A 6 -7.42 -19.41 -21.00
N GLY A 7 -7.17 -20.46 -20.22
CA GLY A 7 -7.21 -20.42 -18.76
C GLY A 7 -6.05 -19.64 -18.15
N TYR A 8 -4.86 -19.71 -18.76
CA TYR A 8 -3.68 -18.97 -18.30
C TYR A 8 -3.84 -17.46 -18.54
N ASP A 9 -4.41 -17.04 -19.68
CA ASP A 9 -4.60 -15.62 -20.00
C ASP A 9 -5.68 -14.94 -19.14
N ALA A 10 -6.80 -15.62 -18.89
CA ALA A 10 -7.83 -15.12 -17.99
C ALA A 10 -7.32 -14.99 -16.53
N SER A 11 -6.45 -15.90 -16.10
CA SER A 11 -5.84 -15.83 -14.77
C SER A 11 -4.79 -14.72 -14.67
N ALA A 12 -3.89 -14.59 -15.66
CA ALA A 12 -2.86 -13.55 -15.67
C ALA A 12 -3.46 -12.14 -15.71
N SER A 13 -4.50 -11.92 -16.52
CA SER A 13 -5.21 -10.63 -16.58
C SER A 13 -5.89 -10.26 -15.25
N GLY A 14 -6.52 -11.23 -14.57
CA GLY A 14 -7.10 -11.03 -13.25
C GLY A 14 -6.06 -10.68 -12.18
N ILE A 15 -4.89 -11.32 -12.22
CA ILE A 15 -3.78 -11.04 -11.29
C ILE A 15 -3.21 -9.63 -11.53
N ARG A 16 -3.00 -9.23 -12.80
CA ARG A 16 -2.52 -7.88 -13.13
C ARG A 16 -3.48 -6.80 -12.67
N ARG A 17 -4.79 -6.99 -12.84
CA ARG A 17 -5.78 -6.02 -12.35
C ARG A 17 -5.66 -5.81 -10.85
N ARG A 18 -5.57 -6.89 -10.07
CA ARG A 18 -5.41 -6.79 -8.61
C ARG A 18 -4.07 -6.18 -8.20
N ALA A 19 -3.01 -6.41 -8.97
CA ALA A 19 -1.73 -5.75 -8.74
C ALA A 19 -1.89 -4.22 -8.86
N GLU A 20 -2.53 -3.74 -9.92
CA GLU A 20 -2.78 -2.30 -10.09
C GLU A 20 -3.71 -1.74 -9.02
N GLU A 21 -4.74 -2.47 -8.58
CA GLU A 21 -5.58 -2.08 -7.43
C GLU A 21 -4.73 -1.86 -6.16
N ALA A 22 -3.82 -2.78 -5.83
CA ALA A 22 -2.91 -2.64 -4.69
C ALA A 22 -1.97 -1.43 -4.84
N ARG A 23 -1.50 -1.15 -6.05
CA ARG A 23 -0.65 0.01 -6.36
C ARG A 23 -1.40 1.33 -6.21
N GLU A 24 -2.64 1.40 -6.72
CA GLU A 24 -3.51 2.57 -6.58
C GLU A 24 -3.82 2.84 -5.11
N GLU A 25 -4.10 1.79 -4.33
CA GLU A 25 -4.31 1.91 -2.89
C GLU A 25 -3.05 2.42 -2.18
N ALA A 26 -1.86 1.87 -2.50
CA ALA A 26 -0.60 2.35 -1.94
C ALA A 26 -0.36 3.84 -2.25
N ALA A 27 -0.70 4.29 -3.45
CA ALA A 27 -0.61 5.70 -3.82
C ALA A 27 -1.59 6.57 -3.02
N HIS A 28 -2.83 6.11 -2.82
CA HIS A 28 -3.82 6.79 -2.01
C HIS A 28 -3.38 6.92 -0.54
N VAL A 29 -2.89 5.83 0.06
CA VAL A 29 -2.43 5.79 1.45
C VAL A 29 -1.21 6.70 1.66
N ARG A 30 -0.27 6.76 0.70
CA ARG A 30 0.85 7.72 0.73
C ARG A 30 0.36 9.17 0.76
N ALA A 31 -0.61 9.51 -0.09
CA ALA A 31 -1.18 10.86 -0.13
C ALA A 31 -1.81 11.25 1.22
N LEU A 32 -2.56 10.33 1.85
CA LEU A 32 -3.15 10.53 3.18
C LEU A 32 -2.08 10.71 4.27
N ARG A 33 -1.01 9.89 4.25
CA ARG A 33 0.11 10.02 5.19
C ARG A 33 0.78 11.39 5.05
N ASP A 34 1.01 11.82 3.82
CA ASP A 34 1.67 13.09 3.53
C ASP A 34 0.79 14.30 3.93
N GLU A 35 -0.53 14.21 3.73
CA GLU A 35 -1.48 15.20 4.22
C GLU A 35 -1.46 15.29 5.76
N LEU A 36 -1.48 14.13 6.44
CA LEU A 36 -1.40 14.07 7.90
C LEU A 36 -0.09 14.65 8.44
N LEU A 37 1.04 14.36 7.77
CA LEU A 37 2.33 14.97 8.09
C LEU A 37 2.29 16.49 7.91
N GLY A 38 1.62 16.98 6.86
CA GLY A 38 1.38 18.40 6.63
C GLY A 38 0.57 19.05 7.76
N VAL A 39 -0.47 18.39 8.26
CA VAL A 39 -1.25 18.84 9.42
C VAL A 39 -0.37 18.94 10.66
N PHE A 40 0.42 17.89 10.96
CA PHE A 40 1.32 17.92 12.12
C PHE A 40 2.38 19.02 12.03
N ALA A 41 2.93 19.25 10.83
CA ALA A 41 3.92 20.30 10.61
C ALA A 41 3.32 21.72 10.75
N ARG A 42 2.09 21.92 10.28
CA ARG A 42 1.39 23.21 10.36
C ARG A 42 0.94 23.52 11.78
N GLU A 43 0.40 22.53 12.48
CA GLU A 43 -0.32 22.78 13.72
C GLU A 43 0.57 22.69 14.96
N GLY A 44 1.75 22.06 14.89
CA GLY A 44 2.89 22.17 15.84
C GLY A 44 2.63 21.74 17.29
N ARG A 45 1.57 22.28 17.90
CA ARG A 45 0.94 21.99 19.19
C ARG A 45 -0.59 22.15 19.05
N PRO A 46 -1.31 21.12 18.59
CA PRO A 46 -2.76 21.20 18.47
C PRO A 46 -3.49 21.28 19.83
N MET A 47 -2.80 21.14 20.97
CA MET A 47 -3.41 20.87 22.28
C MET A 47 -3.43 22.05 23.27
N GLY A 48 -3.04 23.26 22.86
CA GLY A 48 -3.10 24.47 23.71
C GLY A 48 -2.12 24.48 24.88
N ASP A 49 -1.97 25.64 25.52
CA ASP A 49 -0.98 25.89 26.60
C ASP A 49 -1.51 25.52 28.02
N ASP A 50 -2.56 24.71 28.11
CA ASP A 50 -3.07 24.26 29.41
C ASP A 50 -2.28 23.07 29.96
N VAL A 51 -2.50 22.74 31.24
CA VAL A 51 -1.81 21.64 31.94
C VAL A 51 -2.07 20.29 31.27
N TYR A 52 -3.20 20.14 30.59
CA TYR A 52 -3.56 18.92 29.87
C TYR A 52 -2.84 18.84 28.51
N GLY A 53 -2.71 19.97 27.81
CA GLY A 53 -1.91 20.13 26.60
C GLY A 53 -0.42 19.89 26.85
N ALA A 54 0.11 20.33 28.00
CA ALA A 54 1.50 20.09 28.40
C ALA A 54 1.79 18.59 28.67
N GLU A 55 0.82 17.82 29.18
CA GLU A 55 1.00 16.37 29.33
C GLU A 55 0.79 15.60 28.04
N LEU A 56 -0.16 16.03 27.20
CA LEU A 56 -0.35 15.43 25.88
C LEU A 56 0.86 15.64 25.00
N ASP A 57 1.50 16.82 25.05
CA ASP A 57 2.75 17.13 24.36
C ASP A 57 3.89 16.13 24.66
N LYS A 58 3.90 15.49 25.83
CA LYS A 58 4.93 14.48 26.15
C LYS A 58 4.69 13.15 25.44
N SER A 59 3.43 12.80 25.20
CA SER A 59 3.05 11.53 24.56
C SER A 59 2.76 11.67 23.07
N PHE A 60 2.44 12.87 22.62
CA PHE A 60 2.03 13.19 21.26
C PHE A 60 3.10 12.86 20.21
N PRO A 61 4.41 13.14 20.41
CA PRO A 61 5.44 12.73 19.45
C PRO A 61 5.47 11.22 19.22
N LYS A 62 5.40 10.42 20.30
CA LYS A 62 5.37 8.95 20.21
C LYS A 62 4.12 8.44 19.52
N ARG A 63 2.96 9.04 19.79
CA ARG A 63 1.70 8.68 19.12
C ARG A 63 1.74 9.03 17.64
N ARG A 64 2.28 10.20 17.29
CA ARG A 64 2.50 10.63 15.90
C ARG A 64 3.41 9.65 15.17
N GLU A 65 4.55 9.30 15.76
CA GLU A 65 5.48 8.31 15.19
C GLU A 65 4.81 6.95 14.99
N ALA A 66 4.05 6.47 15.97
CA ALA A 66 3.32 5.21 15.86
C ALA A 66 2.27 5.21 14.74
N VAL A 67 1.55 6.32 14.56
CA VAL A 67 0.58 6.47 13.46
C VAL A 67 1.30 6.46 12.12
N ILE A 68 2.36 7.25 11.96
CA ILE A 68 3.14 7.30 10.70
C ILE A 68 3.73 5.92 10.38
N ALA A 69 4.30 5.23 11.38
CA ALA A 69 4.84 3.90 11.20
C ALA A 69 3.78 2.89 10.75
N ALA A 70 2.54 3.02 11.22
CA ALA A 70 1.44 2.16 10.75
C ALA A 70 1.07 2.44 9.28
N PHE A 71 1.09 3.71 8.85
CA PHE A 71 0.92 4.04 7.43
C PHE A 71 2.04 3.44 6.58
N ASP A 72 3.29 3.60 7.00
CA ASP A 72 4.45 3.09 6.26
C ASP A 72 4.40 1.56 6.16
N ALA A 73 4.09 0.85 7.25
CA ALA A 73 3.96 -0.60 7.24
C ALA A 73 2.85 -1.09 6.27
N TYR A 74 1.72 -0.38 6.21
CA TYR A 74 0.64 -0.75 5.30
C TYR A 74 1.00 -0.47 3.83
N ILE A 75 1.68 0.64 3.56
CA ILE A 75 2.20 0.96 2.22
C ILE A 75 3.18 -0.13 1.76
N ASP A 76 4.10 -0.55 2.64
CA ASP A 76 5.07 -1.60 2.33
C ASP A 76 4.39 -2.94 2.02
N GLU A 77 3.33 -3.28 2.74
CA GLU A 77 2.52 -4.49 2.48
C GLU A 77 1.82 -4.43 1.11
N LEU A 78 1.25 -3.29 0.75
CA LEU A 78 0.60 -3.08 -0.55
C LEU A 78 1.61 -3.14 -1.71
N ASP A 79 2.79 -2.53 -1.54
CA ASP A 79 3.87 -2.58 -2.54
C ASP A 79 4.38 -4.01 -2.74
N ALA A 80 4.57 -4.76 -1.65
CA ALA A 80 4.98 -6.16 -1.70
C ALA A 80 3.92 -7.00 -2.41
N THR A 81 2.64 -6.79 -2.08
CA THR A 81 1.50 -7.48 -2.71
C THR A 81 1.46 -7.21 -4.22
N HIS A 82 1.63 -5.95 -4.64
CA HIS A 82 1.69 -5.58 -6.05
C HIS A 82 2.84 -6.30 -6.77
N GLU A 83 4.05 -6.33 -6.20
CA GLU A 83 5.20 -6.99 -6.84
C GLU A 83 5.01 -8.51 -6.92
N ASP A 84 4.50 -9.15 -5.87
CA ASP A 84 4.21 -10.59 -5.85
C ASP A 84 3.17 -10.97 -6.91
N MET A 85 2.11 -10.18 -7.05
CA MET A 85 1.10 -10.38 -8.09
C MET A 85 1.71 -10.17 -9.49
N ARG A 86 2.53 -9.14 -9.67
CA ARG A 86 3.21 -8.87 -10.95
C ARG A 86 4.14 -10.01 -11.36
N LEU A 87 4.92 -10.54 -10.42
CA LEU A 87 5.78 -11.71 -10.63
C LEU A 87 4.97 -12.96 -10.93
N THR A 88 3.86 -13.17 -10.23
CA THR A 88 2.96 -14.29 -10.46
C THR A 88 2.37 -14.23 -11.87
N ALA A 89 1.83 -13.09 -12.30
CA ALA A 89 1.30 -12.92 -13.66
C ALA A 89 2.37 -13.21 -14.73
N LYS A 90 3.61 -12.76 -14.51
CA LYS A 90 4.74 -13.06 -15.42
C LYS A 90 5.04 -14.55 -15.49
N ASN A 91 4.96 -15.28 -14.36
CA ASN A 91 5.17 -16.73 -14.34
C ASN A 91 4.07 -17.46 -15.12
N TYR A 92 2.81 -17.00 -15.03
CA TYR A 92 1.71 -17.51 -15.85
C TYR A 92 1.96 -17.31 -17.36
N ASP A 93 2.46 -16.13 -17.76
CA ASP A 93 2.80 -15.89 -19.18
C ASP A 93 3.95 -16.78 -19.68
N VAL A 94 4.92 -17.10 -18.80
CA VAL A 94 6.01 -18.03 -19.13
C VAL A 94 5.46 -19.44 -19.29
N ALA A 95 4.63 -19.90 -18.36
CA ALA A 95 4.00 -21.22 -18.42
C ALA A 95 3.12 -21.37 -19.67
N ARG A 96 2.34 -20.34 -20.03
CA ARG A 96 1.56 -20.31 -21.27
C ARG A 96 2.46 -20.54 -22.50
N ARG A 97 3.53 -19.75 -22.63
CA ARG A 97 4.48 -19.87 -23.76
C ARG A 97 5.15 -21.24 -23.82
N GLN A 98 5.40 -21.87 -22.68
CA GLN A 98 5.97 -23.23 -22.63
C GLN A 98 4.94 -24.30 -23.02
N SER A 99 3.65 -24.07 -22.77
CA SER A 99 2.57 -25.00 -23.16
C SER A 99 2.17 -24.93 -24.64
N GLU A 100 2.62 -23.89 -25.35
CA GLU A 100 2.38 -23.67 -26.79
C GLU A 100 3.45 -24.32 -27.68
N HIS A 101 4.50 -24.91 -27.08
CA HIS A 101 5.61 -25.62 -27.73
C HIS A 101 5.55 -27.13 -27.44
#